data_AF-A0A3S0Z7R3-F1
#
_entry.id   AF-A0A3S0Z7R3-F1
#
_cell.length_a   1.000
_cell.length_b   1.000
_cell.length_c   1.000
_cell.angle_alpha   90.00
_cell.angle_beta   90.00
_cell.angle_gamma   90.00
#
_symmetry.space_group_name_H-M   'P 1'
#
loop_
_entity.id
_entity.type
_entity.pdbx_description
1 polymer ?
#
loop_
_entity_poly.entity_id
_entity_poly.type
_entity_poly.pdbx_seq_one_letter_code
_entity_poly.pdbx_strand_id
1 'polypeptide(L)'
;MDVMMYFIFLTVLITAITADMSEWTRCRRNGDFSSHSLQQMFEPTINRSVLCDTETDGGGWIIFQRRVIGDWSFYRGWDAYVKGFGALSSDHWLGLDHVHRLTSH
;
A
#
# COMPACT_ATOMS: atom_id res chain seq x y z
N MET A 1 -6.76 5.30 -18.07
CA MET A 1 -6.74 4.28 -16.99
C MET A 1 -6.12 3.05 -17.60
N ASP A 2 -4.91 2.70 -17.19
CA ASP A 2 -4.14 1.62 -17.82
C ASP A 2 -4.77 0.25 -17.58
N VAL A 3 -4.89 -0.55 -18.65
CA VAL A 3 -5.43 -1.92 -18.60
C VAL A 3 -4.65 -2.79 -17.59
N MET A 4 -3.34 -2.53 -17.46
CA MET A 4 -2.47 -3.21 -16.49
C MET A 4 -2.86 -2.91 -15.04
N MET A 5 -3.40 -1.72 -14.77
CA MET A 5 -3.87 -1.35 -13.44
C MET A 5 -5.10 -2.18 -13.05
N TYR A 6 -6.01 -2.46 -13.98
CA TYR A 6 -7.16 -3.33 -13.73
C TYR A 6 -6.75 -4.77 -13.46
N PHE A 7 -5.79 -5.32 -14.22
CA PHE A 7 -5.28 -6.67 -13.95
C PHE A 7 -4.61 -6.76 -12.58
N ILE A 8 -3.81 -5.76 -12.20
CA ILE A 8 -3.20 -5.69 -10.88
C ILE A 8 -4.28 -5.60 -9.79
N PHE A 9 -5.26 -4.71 -9.93
CA PHE A 9 -6.35 -4.61 -8.96
C PHE A 9 -7.16 -5.90 -8.86
N LEU A 10 -7.45 -6.59 -9.96
CA LEU A 10 -8.14 -7.88 -9.93
C LEU A 10 -7.30 -8.95 -9.23
N THR A 11 -6.00 -9.04 -9.52
CA THR A 11 -5.12 -10.02 -8.87
C THR A 11 -4.96 -9.73 -7.37
N VAL A 12 -4.77 -8.47 -6.98
CA VAL A 12 -4.65 -8.04 -5.58
C VAL A 12 -5.97 -8.25 -4.84
N LEU A 13 -7.10 -7.91 -5.45
CA LEU A 13 -8.43 -8.13 -4.86
C LEU A 13 -8.71 -9.61 -4.64
N ILE A 14 -8.39 -10.47 -5.62
CA ILE A 14 -8.51 -11.93 -5.47
C ILE A 14 -7.62 -12.42 -4.32
N THR A 15 -6.37 -11.99 -4.25
CA THR A 15 -5.46 -12.39 -3.16
C THR A 15 -5.87 -11.85 -1.79
N ALA A 16 -6.42 -10.64 -1.72
CA ALA A 16 -6.88 -10.01 -0.48
C ALA A 16 -8.14 -10.69 0.09
N ILE A 17 -9.03 -11.20 -0.78
CA ILE A 17 -10.18 -11.98 -0.34
C ILE A 17 -9.76 -13.34 0.23
N THR A 18 -8.66 -13.93 -0.26
CA THR A 18 -8.16 -15.24 0.19
C THR A 18 -7.20 -15.19 1.37
N ALA A 19 -6.55 -14.04 1.60
CA ALA A 19 -5.69 -13.84 2.76
C ALA A 19 -6.56 -13.47 3.97
N ASP A 20 -6.33 -14.10 5.13
CA ASP A 20 -6.95 -13.66 6.38
C ASP A 20 -6.46 -12.23 6.70
N MET A 21 -7.28 -11.23 6.38
CA MET A 21 -6.96 -9.81 6.55
C MET A 21 -6.86 -9.39 8.03
N SER A 22 -7.09 -10.29 8.98
CA SER A 22 -7.11 -9.97 10.41
C SER A 22 -5.72 -9.81 11.05
N GLU A 23 -4.65 -10.38 10.48
CA GLU A 23 -3.27 -10.19 10.98
C GLU A 23 -2.60 -8.88 10.50
N TRP A 24 -3.22 -8.18 9.56
CA TRP A 24 -2.71 -6.94 8.95
C TRP A 24 -2.91 -5.69 9.82
N THR A 25 -3.59 -5.85 10.95
CA THR A 25 -4.23 -4.80 11.73
C THR A 25 -3.33 -4.04 12.70
N ARG A 26 -2.01 -4.09 12.56
CA ARG A 26 -1.13 -3.31 13.45
C ARG A 26 -0.10 -2.48 12.71
N CYS A 27 -0.60 -1.50 11.94
CA CYS A 27 -0.08 -0.14 12.10
C CYS A 27 -0.21 0.22 13.61
N ARG A 28 0.76 -0.23 14.41
CA ARG A 28 0.71 -0.25 15.88
C ARG A 28 0.59 1.18 16.37
N ARG A 29 -0.51 1.48 17.07
CA ARG A 29 -0.72 2.70 17.87
C ARG A 29 0.44 2.87 18.85
N ASN A 30 1.48 3.59 18.47
CA ASN A 30 2.22 4.37 19.46
C ASN A 30 1.43 5.65 19.60
N GLY A 31 0.78 5.79 20.76
CA GLY A 31 -0.06 6.94 21.06
C GLY A 31 0.73 8.23 20.91
N ASP A 32 0.49 8.92 19.81
CA ASP A 32 0.54 10.36 19.77
C ASP A 32 -0.53 10.82 18.77
N PHE A 33 -1.44 11.65 19.25
CA PHE A 33 -2.57 12.18 18.49
C PHE A 33 -2.05 13.33 17.63
N SER A 34 -1.18 13.03 16.68
CA SER A 34 -0.92 13.96 15.58
C SER A 34 -2.11 13.88 14.63
N SER A 35 -2.81 15.02 14.48
CA SER A 35 -4.05 15.28 13.73
C SER A 35 -3.99 15.01 12.21
N HIS A 36 -3.26 13.98 11.77
CA HIS A 36 -3.13 13.59 10.36
C HIS A 36 -3.57 12.12 10.21
N SER A 37 -4.61 11.90 9.41
CA SER A 37 -5.20 10.59 9.11
C SER A 37 -4.25 9.59 8.44
N LEU A 38 -3.13 10.10 7.90
CA LEU A 38 -2.11 9.34 7.18
C LEU A 38 -0.77 9.46 7.89
N GLN A 39 -0.18 8.33 8.25
CA GLN A 39 1.11 8.26 8.95
C GLN A 39 2.11 7.39 8.20
N GLN A 40 3.36 7.85 8.10
CA GLN A 40 4.43 7.03 7.54
C GLN A 40 5.04 6.15 8.64
N MET A 41 5.07 4.85 8.42
CA MET A 41 5.57 3.86 9.36
C MET A 41 6.54 2.89 8.68
N PHE A 42 7.41 2.24 9.45
CA PHE A 42 8.32 1.21 8.94
C PHE A 42 7.69 -0.19 9.08
N GLU A 43 7.64 -0.94 7.99
CA GLU A 43 7.12 -2.31 7.95
C GLU A 43 8.29 -3.32 7.88
N PRO A 44 8.48 -4.14 8.93
CA PRO A 44 9.58 -5.11 9.00
C PRO A 44 9.51 -6.22 7.95
N THR A 45 8.31 -6.70 7.61
CA THR A 45 8.14 -7.85 6.68
C THR A 45 8.67 -7.56 5.28
N ILE A 46 8.56 -6.30 4.84
CA ILE A 46 9.06 -5.84 3.54
C ILE A 46 10.28 -4.93 3.65
N ASN A 47 10.81 -4.70 4.86
CA ASN A 47 11.93 -3.82 5.15
C ASN A 47 11.80 -2.45 4.46
N ARG A 48 10.63 -1.81 4.58
CA ARG A 48 10.33 -0.56 3.87
C ARG A 48 9.36 0.31 4.65
N SER A 49 9.44 1.63 4.46
CA SER A 49 8.38 2.53 4.91
C SER A 49 7.09 2.36 4.09
N VAL A 50 5.97 2.37 4.79
CA VAL A 50 4.62 2.31 4.25
C VAL A 50 3.79 3.49 4.76
N LEU A 51 2.71 3.79 4.06
CA LEU A 51 1.72 4.78 4.48
C LEU A 51 0.56 4.03 5.15
N CYS A 52 0.28 4.38 6.41
CA CYS A 52 -0.80 3.82 7.20
C CYS A 52 -1.97 4.80 7.27
N ASP A 53 -3.18 4.32 6.98
CA ASP A 53 -4.42 4.99 7.32
C ASP A 53 -4.88 4.52 8.71
N THR A 54 -4.98 5.45 9.64
CA THR A 54 -5.36 5.18 11.03
C THR A 54 -6.82 5.50 11.35
N GLU A 55 -7.59 6.00 10.37
CA GLU A 55 -8.94 6.51 10.60
C GLU A 55 -10.01 5.77 9.79
N THR A 56 -9.77 5.51 8.50
CA THR A 56 -10.78 4.91 7.61
C THR A 56 -11.13 3.50 8.06
N ASP A 57 -12.41 3.18 8.17
CA ASP A 57 -12.93 1.85 8.55
C ASP A 57 -12.30 1.27 9.83
N GLY A 58 -12.05 2.12 10.82
CA GLY A 58 -11.43 1.69 12.09
C GLY A 58 -9.90 1.71 12.09
N GLY A 59 -9.29 2.14 10.97
CA GLY A 59 -7.86 2.32 10.81
C GLY A 59 -7.07 1.01 10.71
N GLY A 60 -5.76 1.14 10.60
CA GLY A 60 -4.84 0.01 10.49
C GLY A 60 -4.57 -0.45 9.06
N TRP A 61 -4.91 0.36 8.06
CA TRP A 61 -4.75 -0.01 6.66
C TRP A 61 -3.40 0.43 6.12
N ILE A 62 -2.73 -0.48 5.41
CA ILE A 62 -1.56 -0.13 4.61
C ILE A 62 -2.01 0.35 3.24
N ILE A 63 -1.66 1.58 2.89
CA ILE A 63 -1.94 2.16 1.57
C ILE A 63 -0.83 1.74 0.61
N PHE A 64 -1.10 0.70 -0.18
CA PHE A 64 -0.17 0.23 -1.21
C PHE A 64 -0.23 1.06 -2.51
N GLN A 65 -1.29 1.84 -2.73
CA GLN A 65 -1.45 2.70 -3.90
C GLN A 65 -2.13 4.02 -3.51
N ARG A 66 -1.56 5.16 -3.90
CA ARG A 66 -2.16 6.49 -3.69
C ARG A 66 -2.02 7.37 -4.93
N ARG A 67 -3.07 8.15 -5.26
CA ARG A 67 -3.06 9.24 -6.26
C ARG A 67 -3.57 10.52 -5.61
N VAL A 68 -2.81 11.59 -5.67
CA VAL A 68 -3.15 12.90 -5.08
C VAL A 68 -2.90 14.02 -6.09
N ILE A 69 -1.66 14.15 -6.53
CA ILE A 69 -1.21 15.31 -7.32
C ILE A 69 -1.11 14.95 -8.81
N GLY A 70 -0.83 13.67 -9.11
CA GLY A 70 -0.69 13.20 -10.49
C GLY A 70 0.71 13.38 -11.10
N ASP A 71 1.69 13.84 -10.31
CA ASP A 71 3.07 14.09 -10.77
C ASP A 71 3.82 12.82 -11.17
N TRP A 72 3.38 11.66 -10.68
CA TRP A 72 3.97 10.37 -11.04
C TRP A 72 3.14 9.70 -12.14
N SER A 73 3.78 9.47 -13.30
CA SER A 73 3.18 8.63 -14.35
C SER A 73 2.97 7.20 -13.84
N PHE A 74 1.75 6.69 -14.03
CA PHE A 74 1.41 5.26 -13.85
C PHE A 74 1.54 4.49 -15.17
N TYR A 75 1.80 5.16 -16.29
CA TYR A 75 2.10 4.50 -17.55
C TYR A 75 3.56 4.04 -17.55
N ARG A 76 3.80 2.87 -16.93
CA ARG A 76 5.13 2.28 -16.75
C ARG A 76 5.16 0.81 -17.14
N GLY A 77 6.35 0.31 -17.46
CA GLY A 77 6.57 -1.11 -17.73
C GLY A 77 6.41 -1.99 -16.48
N TRP A 78 6.29 -3.29 -16.70
CA TRP A 78 6.08 -4.32 -15.67
C TRP A 78 7.08 -4.24 -14.52
N ASP A 79 8.37 -4.04 -14.80
CA ASP A 79 9.41 -3.98 -13.76
C ASP A 79 9.16 -2.89 -12.72
N ALA A 80 8.55 -1.76 -13.12
CA ALA A 80 8.18 -0.71 -12.18
C ALA A 80 7.02 -1.13 -11.28
N TYR A 81 6.05 -1.88 -11.83
CA TYR A 81 4.95 -2.43 -11.03
C TYR A 81 5.38 -3.55 -10.09
N VAL A 82 6.40 -4.32 -10.45
CA VAL A 82 7.02 -5.32 -9.56
C VAL A 82 7.74 -4.63 -8.39
N LYS A 83 8.62 -3.68 -8.70
CA LYS A 83 9.50 -3.02 -7.70
C LYS A 83 8.83 -1.92 -6.87
N GLY A 84 7.81 -1.25 -7.43
CA GLY A 84 7.23 -0.05 -6.85
C GLY A 84 7.84 1.25 -7.40
N PHE A 85 7.08 2.35 -7.32
CA PHE A 85 7.51 3.68 -7.75
C PHE A 85 6.73 4.78 -7.02
N GLY A 86 7.22 6.02 -7.12
CA GLY A 86 6.60 7.19 -6.50
C GLY A 86 7.10 7.48 -5.08
N ALA A 87 6.39 8.35 -4.38
CA ALA A 87 6.77 8.83 -3.04
C ALA A 87 5.57 8.76 -2.09
N LEU A 88 5.80 8.29 -0.85
CA LEU A 88 4.74 8.15 0.17
C LEU A 88 4.05 9.48 0.52
N SER A 89 4.74 10.61 0.32
CA SER A 89 4.20 11.95 0.51
C SER A 89 3.22 12.39 -0.60
N SER A 90 3.22 11.74 -1.77
CA SER A 90 2.37 12.10 -2.92
C SER A 90 1.74 10.86 -3.58
N ASP A 91 1.99 10.66 -4.87
CA ASP A 91 1.52 9.52 -5.64
C ASP A 91 2.54 8.38 -5.53
N HIS A 92 2.07 7.19 -5.16
CA HIS A 92 2.93 6.01 -5.08
C HIS A 92 2.22 4.70 -5.41
N TRP A 93 3.06 3.74 -5.76
CA TRP A 93 2.76 2.32 -5.89
C TRP A 93 3.81 1.54 -5.11
N LEU A 94 3.37 0.75 -4.13
CA LEU A 94 4.27 0.03 -3.22
C LEU A 94 5.12 -1.02 -3.95
N GLY A 95 4.57 -1.68 -4.97
CA GLY A 95 5.24 -2.76 -5.71
C GLY A 95 4.65 -4.14 -5.39
N LEU A 96 4.47 -4.96 -6.42
CA LEU A 96 3.89 -6.30 -6.28
C LEU A 96 4.77 -7.22 -5.40
N ASP A 97 6.10 -7.11 -5.45
CA ASP A 97 6.97 -7.93 -4.59
C ASP A 97 6.78 -7.64 -3.10
N HIS A 98 6.46 -6.39 -2.76
CA HIS A 98 6.17 -6.01 -1.38
C HIS A 98 4.76 -6.48 -1.00
N VAL A 99 3.76 -6.23 -1.84
CA VAL A 99 2.39 -6.68 -1.60
C VAL A 99 2.33 -8.20 -1.45
N HIS A 100 3.00 -8.96 -2.30
CA HIS A 100 3.04 -10.41 -2.23
C HIS A 100 3.66 -10.90 -0.92
N ARG A 101 4.79 -10.32 -0.47
CA ARG A 101 5.40 -10.68 0.81
C ARG A 101 4.52 -10.37 2.00
N LEU A 102 3.73 -9.30 1.91
CA LEU A 102 2.76 -8.99 2.96
C LEU A 102 1.60 -10.00 2.95
N THR A 103 1.18 -10.51 1.77
CA THR A 103 0.05 -11.46 1.64
C THR A 103 0.40 -12.93 1.68
N SER A 104 1.68 -13.29 1.70
CA SER A 104 2.14 -14.69 1.64
C SER A 104 2.30 -15.33 3.03
N HIS A 105 1.31 -15.17 3.93
CA HIS A 105 1.28 -15.85 5.23
C HIS A 105 0.12 -16.83 5.33
#